data_AF-A0A848XUF4-F1
#
_entry.id   AF-A0A848XUF4-F1
#
_cell.length_a   1.000
_cell.length_b   1.000
_cell.length_c   1.000
_cell.angle_alpha   90.00
_cell.angle_beta   90.00
_cell.angle_gamma   90.00
#
_symmetry.space_group_name_H-M   'P 1'
#
loop_
_entity.id
_entity.type
_entity.pdbx_description
1 polymer ?
#
loop_
_entity_poly.entity_id
_entity_poly.type
_entity_poly.pdbx_seq_one_letter_code
_entity_poly.pdbx_strand_id
1 'polypeptide(L)'
;MNDGTLRIPGGPLLVTVTSDRFRNPSGALSFMSQDEFELHFLSQDAFNLISMEGESTPYRRAQPYAPTAADLEDFGGHWESDELRSVLEMAPRDDGLAIRLNDSRPFDFAPIAPDTFQRGRMTIRFRRDEDGKVVVLDYSNPMLRNVTFTRRSDGTRRR
;
A
#
# COMPACT_ATOMS: atom_id res chain seq x y z
N MET A 1 7.23 -8.07 25.10
CA MET A 1 7.04 -6.93 26.02
C MET A 1 8.16 -7.01 27.03
N ASN A 2 9.12 -6.10 27.00
CA ASN A 2 10.07 -5.93 28.10
C ASN A 2 9.87 -4.49 28.60
N ASP A 3 9.58 -4.34 29.90
CA ASP A 3 9.66 -3.07 30.64
C ASP A 3 8.61 -1.97 30.31
N GLY A 4 7.36 -2.33 30.01
CA GLY A 4 6.28 -1.34 29.83
C GLY A 4 6.41 -0.46 28.59
N THR A 5 7.26 -0.86 27.64
CA THR A 5 7.42 -0.21 26.34
C THR A 5 7.26 -1.20 25.19
N LEU A 6 6.69 -0.72 24.09
CA LEU A 6 6.62 -1.45 22.82
C LEU A 6 7.57 -0.77 21.83
N ARG A 7 8.52 -1.53 21.30
CA ARG A 7 9.50 -1.04 20.32
C ARG A 7 9.11 -1.52 18.93
N ILE A 8 8.89 -0.57 18.02
CA ILE A 8 8.70 -0.85 16.60
C ILE A 8 10.09 -0.88 15.96
N PRO A 9 10.49 -1.96 15.23
CA PRO A 9 11.74 -1.97 14.48
C PRO A 9 11.82 -0.76 13.54
N GLY A 10 12.83 0.10 13.70
CA GLY A 10 13.00 1.34 12.93
C GLY A 10 12.01 2.47 13.27
N GLY A 11 11.12 2.28 14.25
CA GLY A 11 10.15 3.28 14.71
C GLY A 11 10.46 3.79 16.12
N PRO A 12 9.70 4.80 16.61
CA PRO A 12 9.87 5.33 17.96
C PRO A 12 9.34 4.35 19.02
N LEU A 13 9.72 4.61 20.27
CA LEU A 13 9.25 3.87 21.44
C LEU A 13 7.81 4.25 21.75
N LEU A 14 6.97 3.24 21.97
CA LEU A 14 5.61 3.38 22.49
C LEU A 14 5.60 3.07 23.98
N VAL A 15 4.87 3.87 24.77
CA VAL A 15 4.72 3.73 26.22
C VAL A 15 3.36 3.12 26.52
N THR A 16 3.31 2.13 27.40
CA THR A 16 2.03 1.50 27.82
C THR A 16 1.13 2.53 28.52
N VAL A 17 -0.16 2.52 28.17
CA VAL A 17 -1.23 3.19 28.91
C VAL A 17 -1.98 2.14 29.74
N THR A 18 -2.36 1.04 29.10
CA THR A 18 -2.90 -0.19 29.71
C THR A 18 -2.24 -1.42 29.09
N SER A 19 -2.66 -2.64 29.44
CA SER A 19 -2.09 -3.90 28.93
C SER A 19 -2.25 -4.08 27.40
N ASP A 20 -3.23 -3.40 26.83
CA ASP A 20 -3.68 -3.46 25.44
C ASP A 20 -3.61 -2.10 24.72
N ARG A 21 -3.19 -1.04 25.43
CA ARG A 21 -3.08 0.32 24.88
C ARG A 21 -1.70 0.91 25.05
N PHE A 22 -1.25 1.57 24.00
CA PHE A 22 0.04 2.24 23.97
C PHE A 22 -0.09 3.64 23.37
N ARG A 23 0.69 4.58 23.90
CA ARG A 23 0.82 5.94 23.40
C ARG A 23 2.23 6.22 22.89
N ASN A 24 2.36 7.11 21.93
CA ASN A 24 3.66 7.63 21.53
C ASN A 24 3.98 8.91 22.33
N PRO A 25 4.94 8.91 23.28
CA PRO A 25 5.26 10.11 24.06
C PRO A 25 6.03 11.18 23.27
N SER A 26 6.57 10.83 22.09
CA SER A 26 7.50 11.67 21.33
C SER A 26 6.86 12.43 20.16
N GLY A 27 5.59 12.14 19.82
CA GLY A 27 4.93 12.65 18.60
C GLY A 27 5.57 12.18 17.27
N ALA A 28 6.68 11.41 17.31
CA ALA A 28 7.47 11.06 16.13
C ALA A 28 6.95 9.86 15.30
N LEU A 29 5.89 9.18 15.72
CA LEU A 29 5.08 8.36 14.82
C LEU A 29 4.21 9.33 14.05
N SER A 30 4.58 9.60 12.81
CA SER A 30 3.70 10.34 11.91
C SER A 30 2.68 9.35 11.34
N PHE A 31 1.43 9.48 11.76
CA PHE A 31 0.30 8.87 11.08
C PHE A 31 -0.54 9.97 10.45
N MET A 32 -0.25 10.29 9.18
CA MET A 32 -0.96 11.25 8.32
C MET A 32 -1.02 12.72 8.81
N SER A 33 -1.30 12.98 10.08
CA SER A 33 -1.07 14.23 10.81
C SER A 33 -0.05 13.97 11.93
N GLN A 34 0.65 15.01 12.41
CA GLN A 34 1.60 14.88 13.52
C GLN A 34 0.89 14.80 14.88
N ASP A 35 -0.37 14.35 14.88
CA ASP A 35 -1.23 14.37 16.06
C ASP A 35 -0.98 13.15 16.94
N GLU A 36 -1.32 13.30 18.22
CA GLU A 36 -1.33 12.18 19.16
C GLU A 36 -2.38 11.13 18.73
N PHE A 37 -2.15 9.86 19.06
CA PHE A 37 -3.10 8.78 18.81
C PHE A 37 -2.88 7.65 19.81
N GLU A 38 -3.92 6.83 20.00
CA GLU A 38 -3.84 5.57 20.75
C GLU A 38 -3.83 4.37 19.79
N LEU A 39 -3.04 3.35 20.11
CA LEU A 39 -3.14 2.03 19.48
C LEU A 39 -3.82 1.06 20.45
N HIS A 40 -4.94 0.47 20.02
CA HIS A 40 -5.65 -0.58 20.73
C HIS A 40 -5.43 -1.92 20.02
N PHE A 41 -4.60 -2.79 20.60
CA PHE A 41 -4.28 -4.09 20.01
C PHE A 41 -5.41 -5.09 20.25
N LEU A 42 -6.01 -5.59 19.16
CA LEU A 42 -7.11 -6.56 19.20
C LEU A 42 -6.59 -8.01 19.19
N SER A 43 -5.46 -8.22 18.52
CA SER A 43 -4.79 -9.52 18.37
C SER A 43 -3.31 -9.31 18.01
N GLN A 44 -2.59 -10.40 17.73
CA GLN A 44 -1.20 -10.31 17.24
C GLN A 44 -1.10 -9.73 15.82
N ASP A 45 -2.19 -9.78 15.05
CA ASP A 45 -2.26 -9.35 13.65
C ASP A 45 -3.18 -8.15 13.43
N ALA A 46 -3.84 -7.61 14.45
CA ALA A 46 -4.79 -6.51 14.30
C ALA A 46 -4.73 -5.50 15.45
N PHE A 47 -4.93 -4.23 15.11
CA PHE A 47 -5.09 -3.15 16.06
C PHE A 47 -6.00 -2.06 15.48
N ASN A 48 -6.60 -1.25 16.35
CA ASN A 48 -7.26 -0.02 15.96
C ASN A 48 -6.34 1.16 16.29
N LEU A 49 -6.21 2.09 15.34
CA LEU A 49 -5.66 3.42 15.60
C LEU A 49 -6.82 4.33 15.96
N ILE A 50 -6.75 5.00 17.11
CA ILE A 50 -7.76 5.93 17.59
C ILE A 50 -7.14 7.33 17.57
N SER A 51 -7.71 8.23 16.77
CA SER A 51 -7.28 9.64 16.72
C SER A 51 -7.72 10.41 17.97
N MET A 52 -7.23 11.64 18.15
CA MET A 52 -7.66 12.51 19.26
C MET A 52 -9.14 12.91 19.15
N GLU A 53 -9.70 12.92 17.94
CA GLU A 53 -11.13 13.14 17.67
C GLU A 53 -11.98 11.89 17.95
N GLY A 54 -11.34 10.77 18.32
CA GLY A 54 -11.98 9.50 18.59
C GLY A 54 -12.28 8.67 17.33
N GLU A 55 -11.76 9.06 16.16
CA GLU A 55 -11.92 8.27 14.94
C GLU A 55 -11.13 6.96 15.06
N SER A 56 -11.79 5.83 14.83
CA SER A 56 -11.17 4.51 14.90
C SER A 56 -10.90 3.95 13.51
N THR A 57 -9.63 3.80 13.17
CA THR A 57 -9.18 3.17 11.92
C THR A 57 -8.64 1.77 12.20
N PRO A 58 -9.26 0.70 11.66
CA PRO A 58 -8.79 -0.66 11.87
C PRO A 58 -7.58 -0.96 10.97
N TYR A 59 -6.58 -1.63 11.54
CA TYR A 59 -5.41 -2.14 10.85
C TYR A 59 -5.29 -3.64 11.05
N ARG A 60 -4.92 -4.32 9.97
CA ARG A 60 -4.54 -5.73 10.01
C ARG A 60 -3.21 -5.93 9.30
N ARG A 61 -2.38 -6.82 9.84
CA ARG A 61 -1.16 -7.29 9.19
C ARG A 61 -1.54 -7.94 7.86
N ALA A 62 -0.91 -7.48 6.79
CA ALA A 62 -1.02 -8.14 5.49
C ALA A 62 -0.44 -9.56 5.57
N GLN A 63 -1.11 -10.52 4.94
CA GLN A 63 -0.55 -11.86 4.78
C GLN A 63 0.62 -11.80 3.79
N PRO A 64 1.75 -12.46 4.07
CA PRO A 64 2.83 -12.58 3.10
C PRO A 64 2.30 -13.10 1.77
N TYR A 65 2.62 -12.39 0.69
CA TYR A 65 2.20 -12.74 -0.66
C TYR A 65 3.43 -13.02 -1.51
N ALA A 66 3.53 -14.24 -2.00
CA ALA A 66 4.59 -14.71 -2.89
C ALA A 66 3.94 -15.15 -4.22
N PRO A 67 3.62 -14.19 -5.12
CA PRO A 67 3.00 -14.50 -6.41
C PRO A 67 3.90 -15.41 -7.24
N THR A 68 3.28 -16.28 -8.03
CA THR A 68 3.99 -17.00 -9.10
C THR A 68 4.21 -16.08 -10.30
N ALA A 69 5.10 -16.48 -11.22
CA ALA A 69 5.30 -15.74 -12.47
C ALA A 69 3.99 -15.59 -13.27
N ALA A 70 3.15 -16.62 -13.29
CA ALA A 70 1.84 -16.59 -13.95
C ALA A 70 0.89 -15.59 -13.28
N ASP A 71 0.87 -15.51 -11.94
CA ASP A 71 0.05 -14.52 -11.23
C ASP A 71 0.49 -13.08 -11.56
N LEU A 72 1.78 -12.87 -11.85
CA LEU A 72 2.29 -11.54 -12.19
C LEU A 72 1.87 -11.08 -13.59
N GLU A 73 1.60 -12.01 -14.51
CA GLU A 73 1.17 -11.69 -15.88
C GLU A 73 -0.15 -10.91 -15.91
N ASP A 74 -1.07 -11.18 -14.98
CA ASP A 74 -2.35 -10.48 -14.85
C ASP A 74 -2.19 -8.96 -14.70
N PHE A 75 -1.13 -8.53 -14.03
CA PHE A 75 -0.84 -7.12 -13.75
C PHE A 75 -0.10 -6.43 -14.90
N GLY A 76 0.50 -7.21 -15.81
CA GLY A 76 1.27 -6.72 -16.95
C GLY A 76 0.41 -5.99 -17.98
N GLY A 77 0.92 -4.89 -18.53
CA GLY A 77 0.25 -4.13 -19.58
C GLY A 77 0.38 -2.62 -19.45
N HIS A 78 -0.51 -1.91 -20.12
CA HIS A 78 -0.56 -0.45 -20.12
C HIS A 78 -1.79 0.01 -19.33
N TRP A 79 -1.57 0.97 -18.44
CA TRP A 79 -2.58 1.53 -17.55
C TRP A 79 -2.62 3.03 -17.79
N GLU A 80 -3.80 3.61 -18.00
CA GLU A 80 -3.95 5.03 -18.33
C GLU A 80 -4.73 5.78 -17.24
N SER A 81 -4.28 6.99 -16.93
CA SER A 81 -5.00 7.91 -16.05
C SER A 81 -5.36 9.15 -16.84
N ASP A 82 -6.67 9.37 -17.03
CA ASP A 82 -7.19 10.59 -17.64
C ASP A 82 -6.87 11.83 -16.79
N GLU A 83 -6.90 11.67 -15.46
CA GLU A 83 -6.60 12.73 -14.49
C GLU A 83 -5.17 13.25 -14.64
N LEU A 84 -4.19 12.34 -14.69
CA LEU A 84 -2.77 12.70 -14.84
C LEU A 84 -2.30 12.79 -16.29
N ARG A 85 -3.18 12.49 -17.26
CA ARG A 85 -2.83 12.32 -18.69
C ARG A 85 -1.54 11.51 -18.86
N SER A 86 -1.45 10.40 -18.14
CA SER A 86 -0.23 9.61 -18.01
C SER A 86 -0.49 8.13 -18.22
N VAL A 87 0.53 7.42 -18.68
CA VAL A 87 0.52 5.97 -18.89
C VAL A 87 1.52 5.31 -17.96
N LEU A 88 1.08 4.28 -17.26
CA LEU A 88 1.92 3.34 -16.54
C LEU A 88 2.06 2.07 -17.37
N GLU A 89 3.29 1.76 -17.73
CA GLU A 89 3.64 0.47 -18.31
C GLU A 89 4.14 -0.46 -17.21
N MET A 90 3.60 -1.67 -17.21
CA MET A 90 3.92 -2.67 -16.21
C MET A 90 4.39 -3.97 -16.86
N ALA A 91 5.52 -4.46 -16.37
CA ALA A 91 6.13 -5.70 -16.81
C ALA A 91 6.40 -6.61 -15.60
N PRO A 92 5.95 -7.88 -15.65
CA PRO A 92 6.34 -8.90 -14.67
C PRO A 92 7.86 -9.04 -14.55
N ARG A 93 8.34 -9.30 -13.33
CA ARG A 93 9.72 -9.65 -12.99
C ARG A 93 9.72 -10.83 -12.03
N ASP A 94 10.89 -11.43 -11.80
CA ASP A 94 11.01 -12.65 -10.98
C ASP A 94 10.45 -12.47 -9.55
N ASP A 95 10.54 -11.27 -8.98
CA ASP A 95 10.17 -10.95 -7.59
C ASP A 95 9.13 -9.83 -7.46
N GLY A 96 8.46 -9.44 -8.55
CA GLY A 96 7.45 -8.38 -8.52
C GLY A 96 7.16 -7.75 -9.87
N LEU A 97 6.99 -6.43 -9.88
CA LEU A 97 6.61 -5.66 -11.07
C LEU A 97 7.62 -4.56 -11.35
N ALA A 98 8.12 -4.50 -12.59
CA ALA A 98 8.82 -3.33 -13.10
C ALA A 98 7.80 -2.34 -13.68
N ILE A 99 7.87 -1.10 -13.24
CA ILE A 99 6.88 -0.07 -13.56
C ILE A 99 7.55 1.12 -14.18
N ARG A 100 7.02 1.59 -15.29
CA ARG A 100 7.50 2.76 -16.01
C ARG A 100 6.36 3.76 -16.19
N LEU A 101 6.54 4.97 -15.68
CA LEU A 101 5.59 6.07 -15.85
C LEU A 101 6.02 6.91 -17.06
N ASN A 102 5.20 6.97 -18.10
CA ASN A 102 5.52 7.61 -19.38
C ASN A 102 6.91 7.16 -19.87
N ASP A 103 7.79 8.08 -20.27
CA ASP A 103 9.15 7.78 -20.73
C ASP A 103 10.21 7.75 -19.62
N SER A 104 9.80 7.60 -18.36
CA SER A 104 10.75 7.51 -17.23
C SER A 104 11.54 6.21 -17.22
N ARG A 105 12.58 6.15 -16.38
CA ARG A 105 13.27 4.89 -16.09
C ARG A 105 12.34 3.97 -15.30
N PRO A 106 12.33 2.66 -15.58
CA PRO A 106 11.54 1.72 -14.81
C PRO A 106 12.04 1.62 -13.37
N PHE A 107 11.14 1.28 -12.46
CA PHE A 107 11.43 1.02 -11.06
C PHE A 107 10.60 -0.16 -10.55
N ASP A 108 11.18 -0.92 -9.63
CA ASP A 108 10.62 -2.20 -9.20
C ASP A 108 9.77 -2.06 -7.93
N PHE A 109 8.66 -2.79 -7.92
CA PHE A 109 7.68 -2.87 -6.86
C PHE A 109 7.57 -4.31 -6.37
N ALA A 110 7.72 -4.50 -5.05
CA ALA A 110 7.62 -5.81 -4.43
C ALA A 110 6.18 -6.10 -3.98
N PRO A 111 5.71 -7.36 -4.05
CA PRO A 111 4.42 -7.75 -3.51
C PRO A 111 4.41 -7.61 -1.98
N ILE A 112 3.32 -7.06 -1.44
CA ILE A 112 3.12 -6.95 0.02
C ILE A 112 1.82 -7.60 0.50
N ALA A 113 0.86 -7.78 -0.40
CA ALA A 113 -0.40 -8.48 -0.21
C ALA A 113 -0.96 -8.85 -1.60
N PRO A 114 -1.98 -9.73 -1.70
CA PRO A 114 -2.69 -9.95 -2.95
C PRO A 114 -3.12 -8.62 -3.57
N ASP A 115 -2.90 -8.49 -4.88
CA ASP A 115 -3.21 -7.29 -5.67
C ASP A 115 -2.56 -5.99 -5.15
N THR A 116 -1.57 -6.06 -4.26
CA THR A 116 -0.93 -4.87 -3.66
C THR A 116 0.59 -4.97 -3.69
N PHE A 117 1.20 -3.94 -4.26
CA PHE A 117 2.65 -3.84 -4.43
C PHE A 117 3.18 -2.52 -3.87
N GLN A 118 4.42 -2.54 -3.38
CA GLN A 118 5.03 -1.38 -2.73
C GLN A 118 6.50 -1.19 -3.10
N ARG A 119 6.89 0.09 -3.20
CA ARG A 119 8.28 0.53 -3.21
C ARG A 119 8.43 1.75 -2.30
N GLY A 120 9.12 1.60 -1.17
CA GLY A 120 9.25 2.69 -0.20
C GLY A 120 7.88 3.20 0.25
N ARG A 121 7.57 4.48 0.01
CA ARG A 121 6.25 5.08 0.34
C ARG A 121 5.27 5.11 -0.84
N MET A 122 5.61 4.48 -1.95
CA MET A 122 4.73 4.35 -3.11
C MET A 122 4.00 3.02 -3.06
N THR A 123 2.70 3.03 -3.34
CA THR A 123 1.84 1.85 -3.27
C THR A 123 0.98 1.78 -4.52
N ILE A 124 0.82 0.57 -5.02
CA ILE A 124 -0.08 0.25 -6.10
C ILE A 124 -1.04 -0.81 -5.60
N ARG A 125 -2.33 -0.56 -5.82
CA ARG A 125 -3.39 -1.53 -5.52
C ARG A 125 -4.19 -1.78 -6.77
N PHE A 126 -4.30 -3.04 -7.15
CA PHE A 126 -5.16 -3.45 -8.23
C PHE A 126 -6.56 -3.77 -7.72
N ARG A 127 -7.55 -3.57 -8.58
CA ARG A 127 -8.92 -4.02 -8.38
C ARG A 127 -9.34 -4.90 -9.54
N ARG A 128 -9.97 -6.01 -9.19
CA ARG A 128 -10.51 -6.99 -10.12
C ARG A 128 -12.00 -6.72 -10.34
N ASP A 129 -12.51 -7.06 -11.52
CA ASP A 129 -13.95 -7.11 -11.81
C ASP A 129 -14.60 -8.37 -11.23
N GLU A 130 -15.89 -8.56 -11.49
CA GLU A 130 -16.67 -9.72 -11.00
C GLU A 130 -16.17 -11.05 -11.57
N ASP A 131 -15.52 -11.03 -12.74
CA ASP A 131 -14.92 -12.19 -13.39
C ASP A 131 -13.49 -12.48 -12.88
N GLY A 132 -12.99 -11.67 -11.93
CA GLY A 132 -11.66 -11.80 -11.35
C GLY A 132 -10.53 -11.19 -12.19
N LYS A 133 -10.84 -10.45 -13.24
CA LYS A 133 -9.85 -9.82 -14.10
C LYS A 133 -9.40 -8.48 -13.54
N VAL A 134 -8.09 -8.24 -13.53
CA VAL A 134 -7.49 -6.97 -13.10
C VAL A 134 -7.85 -5.86 -14.09
N VAL A 135 -8.65 -4.89 -13.66
CA VAL A 135 -9.23 -3.84 -14.53
C VAL A 135 -8.87 -2.42 -14.11
N VAL A 136 -8.55 -2.21 -12.84
CA VAL A 136 -8.21 -0.90 -12.29
C VAL A 136 -6.95 -0.99 -11.45
N LEU A 137 -6.17 0.09 -11.45
CA LEU A 137 -5.02 0.30 -10.61
C LEU A 137 -5.13 1.64 -9.90
N ASP A 138 -4.97 1.65 -8.59
CA ASP A 138 -4.88 2.86 -7.79
C ASP A 138 -3.42 3.06 -7.34
N TYR A 139 -2.85 4.21 -7.68
CA TYR A 139 -1.50 4.61 -7.33
C TYR A 139 -1.52 5.64 -6.20
N SER A 140 -0.66 5.43 -5.20
CA SER A 140 -0.46 6.37 -4.09
C SER A 140 1.02 6.59 -3.80
N ASN A 141 1.36 7.80 -3.40
CA ASN A 141 2.64 8.18 -2.80
C ASN A 141 2.38 9.21 -1.68
N PRO A 142 3.40 9.76 -0.99
CA PRO A 142 3.16 10.74 0.07
C PRO A 142 2.39 12.00 -0.33
N MET A 143 2.43 12.39 -1.60
CA MET A 143 1.85 13.63 -2.13
C MET A 143 0.53 13.39 -2.91
N LEU A 144 0.37 12.21 -3.52
CA LEU A 144 -0.78 11.83 -4.33
C LEU A 144 -1.43 10.59 -3.73
N ARG A 145 -2.75 10.59 -3.56
CA ARG A 145 -3.50 9.46 -2.99
C ARG A 145 -4.53 8.97 -3.98
N ASN A 146 -4.60 7.66 -4.15
CA ASN A 146 -5.63 6.95 -4.91
C ASN A 146 -5.84 7.51 -6.34
N VAL A 147 -4.75 7.84 -7.02
CA VAL A 147 -4.84 8.20 -8.44
C VAL A 147 -5.21 6.95 -9.21
N THR A 148 -6.37 6.97 -9.84
CA THR A 148 -6.90 5.83 -10.58
C THR A 148 -6.34 5.79 -12.00
N PHE A 149 -5.96 4.57 -12.40
CA PHE A 149 -5.62 4.19 -13.76
C PHE A 149 -6.50 3.02 -14.19
N THR A 150 -6.97 3.04 -15.43
CA THR A 150 -7.73 1.95 -16.04
C THR A 150 -6.83 1.16 -16.97
N ARG A 151 -7.11 -0.15 -17.11
CA ARG A 151 -6.38 -0.98 -18.07
C ARG A 151 -6.67 -0.46 -19.47
N ARG A 152 -5.64 -0.02 -20.19
CA ARG A 152 -5.79 0.38 -21.58
C ARG A 152 -6.16 -0.87 -22.37
N SER A 153 -7.34 -0.82 -22.99
CA SER A 153 -7.74 -1.86 -23.93
C SER A 153 -6.72 -1.90 -25.06
N ASP A 154 -6.34 -3.09 -25.53
CA ASP A 154 -5.65 -3.23 -26.82
C ASP A 154 -6.65 -2.88 -27.96
N GLY A 155 -7.01 -1.60 -28.02
CA GLY A 155 -7.78 -1.01 -29.09
C GLY A 155 -6.88 -0.91 -30.30
N THR A 156 -6.91 -1.96 -31.14
CA THR A 156 -6.66 -1.96 -32.58
C THR A 156 -5.86 -0.77 -33.09
N ARG A 157 -4.57 -0.96 -33.41
CA ARG A 157 -3.85 -0.12 -34.38
C ARG A 157 -4.66 -0.12 -35.69
N ARG A 158 -5.55 0.85 -35.89
CA ARG A 158 -6.02 1.17 -37.24
C ARG A 158 -5.04 2.17 -37.85
N ARG A 159 -4.42 1.70 -38.92
CA ARG A 159 -3.64 2.48 -39.89
C ARG A 159 -4.49 3.56 -40.52
#